data_AF-A0A944TTZ9-F1
#
_entry.id   AF-A0A944TTZ9-F1
#
_cell.length_a   1.000
_cell.length_b   1.000
_cell.length_c   1.000
_cell.angle_alpha   90.00
_cell.angle_beta   90.00
_cell.angle_gamma   90.00
#
_symmetry.space_group_name_H-M   'P 1'
#
loop_
_entity.id
_entity.type
_entity.pdbx_description
1 polymer ?
#
loop_
_entity_poly.entity_id
_entity_poly.type
_entity_poly.pdbx_seq_one_letter_code
_entity_poly.pdbx_strand_id
1 'polypeptide(L)'
;MKRRLLLTFFLLGTTSALLAAPVPLPKDIFFIDDFIEVFRGSFRTKISELNSNYIPYLNNGMISLTSSENVRCKHQSYSPGTPLSKLHFSSRLKGKSLIETATYWGCNEAINLREVVITNGENLKPIPFQQFKNGVRKLDIQSPDIKSRYYQITNEQNEELFSLYILKNKLSKSAEFKVAGQKFYTINTNYLPNQTNLTYTFFGHTLTYSVGGSTWKSVNEYGVWSIQVVAKRDREPEYFDPGRNLISLKRFQDYFGWGTAQPSRSLADFIKKHNTFFPKTEFTSVGGGDNKRILTELQQIFTRLLNGTELNLVRNKIQEYIKAINEGKLKISDNRPRE
;
A
#
# COMPACT_ATOMS: atom_id res chain seq x y z
N MET A 1 -70.55 11.86 39.26
CA MET A 1 -69.46 12.43 38.45
C MET A 1 -68.19 11.59 38.60
N LYS A 2 -67.85 10.75 37.61
CA LYS A 2 -66.48 10.23 37.41
C LYS A 2 -66.26 10.05 35.90
N ARG A 3 -65.69 11.06 35.24
CA ARG A 3 -65.25 10.99 33.84
C ARG A 3 -63.95 10.20 33.79
N ARG A 4 -63.94 9.06 33.09
CA ARG A 4 -62.71 8.34 32.75
C ARG A 4 -62.15 8.93 31.45
N LEU A 5 -60.95 9.49 31.56
CA LEU A 5 -60.15 10.02 30.46
C LEU A 5 -59.53 8.82 29.72
N LEU A 6 -59.89 8.63 28.45
CA LEU A 6 -59.26 7.63 27.58
C LEU A 6 -58.00 8.28 26.97
N LEU A 7 -56.81 7.81 27.36
CA LEU A 7 -55.54 8.23 26.75
C LEU A 7 -55.28 7.36 25.51
N THR A 8 -55.47 7.92 24.33
CA THR A 8 -55.11 7.28 23.06
C THR A 8 -53.62 7.52 22.80
N PHE A 9 -52.79 6.50 23.02
CA PHE A 9 -51.38 6.53 22.63
C PHE A 9 -51.26 6.44 21.10
N PHE A 10 -50.98 7.55 20.43
CA PHE A 10 -50.53 7.55 19.04
C PHE A 10 -49.08 7.02 19.00
N LEU A 11 -48.93 5.74 18.71
CA LEU A 11 -47.66 5.16 18.27
C LEU A 11 -47.36 5.70 16.86
N LEU A 12 -46.69 6.86 16.81
CA LEU A 12 -45.95 7.31 15.63
C LEU A 12 -44.82 6.31 15.39
N GLY A 13 -45.13 5.24 14.66
CA GLY A 13 -44.15 4.31 14.12
C GLY A 13 -43.22 5.09 13.20
N THR A 14 -42.06 5.49 13.72
CA THR A 14 -40.94 5.94 12.90
C THR A 14 -40.46 4.72 12.12
N THR A 15 -40.98 4.56 10.90
CA THR A 15 -40.42 3.67 9.91
C THR A 15 -39.01 4.16 9.61
N SER A 16 -38.06 3.64 10.40
CA SER A 16 -36.65 3.71 10.10
C SER A 16 -36.47 2.94 8.80
N ALA A 17 -36.59 3.65 7.67
CA ALA A 17 -36.29 3.11 6.36
C ALA A 17 -34.84 2.63 6.42
N LEU A 18 -34.69 1.32 6.64
CA LEU A 18 -33.43 0.61 6.46
C LEU A 18 -33.00 0.87 5.03
N LEU A 19 -32.13 1.86 4.84
CA LEU A 19 -31.49 2.12 3.56
C LEU A 19 -30.85 0.79 3.14
N ALA A 20 -31.35 0.24 2.04
CA ALA A 20 -30.87 -1.03 1.54
C ALA A 20 -29.35 -0.95 1.35
N ALA A 21 -28.64 -2.02 1.73
CA ALA A 21 -27.20 -2.06 1.58
C ALA A 21 -26.81 -1.77 0.11
N PRO A 22 -25.76 -0.95 -0.12
CA PRO A 22 -25.34 -0.60 -1.47
C PRO A 22 -24.97 -1.86 -2.26
N VAL A 23 -25.23 -1.84 -3.56
CA VAL A 23 -24.88 -2.96 -4.45
C VAL A 23 -23.35 -3.06 -4.52
N PRO A 24 -22.76 -4.23 -4.25
CA PRO A 24 -21.30 -4.38 -4.29
C PRO A 24 -20.78 -4.11 -5.71
N LEU A 25 -19.61 -3.47 -5.78
CA LEU A 25 -18.91 -3.29 -7.04
C LEU A 25 -18.25 -4.62 -7.49
N PRO A 26 -18.07 -4.84 -8.80
CA PRO A 26 -17.37 -6.03 -9.32
C PRO A 26 -15.96 -6.15 -8.76
N LYS A 27 -15.44 -7.37 -8.63
CA LYS A 27 -14.07 -7.60 -8.13
C LYS A 27 -12.98 -7.24 -9.14
N ASP A 28 -13.32 -7.22 -10.43
CA ASP A 28 -12.36 -7.02 -11.53
C ASP A 28 -12.11 -5.55 -11.88
N ILE A 29 -12.62 -4.62 -11.05
CA ILE A 29 -12.35 -3.18 -11.17
C ILE A 29 -11.39 -2.73 -10.07
N PHE A 30 -10.72 -1.61 -10.30
CA PHE A 30 -9.68 -1.11 -9.41
C PHE A 30 -10.24 -0.25 -8.28
N PHE A 31 -9.79 -0.51 -7.06
CA PHE A 31 -10.15 0.25 -5.87
C PHE A 31 -9.02 1.22 -5.45
N ILE A 32 -9.32 2.05 -4.45
CA ILE A 32 -8.39 3.07 -3.93
C ILE A 32 -7.08 2.44 -3.44
N ASP A 33 -7.15 1.32 -2.71
CA ASP A 33 -5.96 0.65 -2.18
C ASP A 33 -5.09 0.05 -3.29
N ASP A 34 -5.68 -0.46 -4.38
CA ASP A 34 -4.93 -0.98 -5.53
C ASP A 34 -4.09 0.12 -6.18
N PHE A 35 -4.66 1.33 -6.27
CA PHE A 35 -3.96 2.49 -6.81
C PHE A 35 -2.83 2.97 -5.89
N ILE A 36 -3.08 2.98 -4.58
CA ILE A 36 -2.06 3.31 -3.58
C ILE A 36 -0.88 2.34 -3.63
N GLU A 37 -1.12 1.06 -3.87
CA GLU A 37 -0.07 0.05 -4.02
C GLU A 37 0.83 0.31 -5.25
N VAL A 38 0.36 1.01 -6.29
CA VAL A 38 1.24 1.43 -7.39
C VAL A 38 2.34 2.38 -6.89
N PHE A 39 1.99 3.30 -5.98
CA PHE A 39 2.92 4.27 -5.41
C PHE A 39 3.74 3.68 -4.25
N ARG A 40 3.06 3.04 -3.30
CA ARG A 40 3.68 2.53 -2.06
C ARG A 40 4.30 1.16 -2.21
N GLY A 41 3.92 0.35 -3.20
CA GLY A 41 4.28 -1.07 -3.26
C GLY A 41 5.80 -1.31 -3.27
N SER A 42 6.54 -0.51 -4.04
CA SER A 42 8.01 -0.58 -4.06
C SER A 42 8.62 -0.20 -2.70
N PHE A 43 8.07 0.82 -2.05
CA PHE A 43 8.52 1.28 -0.74
C PHE A 43 8.17 0.30 0.38
N ARG A 44 6.96 -0.27 0.37
CA ARG A 44 6.54 -1.36 1.25
C ARG A 44 7.47 -2.56 1.13
N THR A 45 7.80 -2.95 -0.10
CA THR A 45 8.76 -4.03 -0.37
C THR A 45 10.12 -3.69 0.24
N LYS A 46 10.62 -2.48 0.01
CA LYS A 46 11.87 -2.02 0.60
C LYS A 46 11.88 -2.08 2.13
N ILE A 47 10.82 -1.64 2.80
CA ILE A 47 10.68 -1.75 4.26
C ILE A 47 10.70 -3.21 4.71
N SER A 48 9.98 -4.08 4.02
CA SER A 48 9.94 -5.52 4.33
C SER A 48 11.33 -6.16 4.20
N GLU A 49 12.05 -5.85 3.14
CA GLU A 49 13.43 -6.33 2.93
C GLU A 49 14.38 -5.79 3.98
N LEU A 50 14.28 -4.50 4.33
CA LEU A 50 15.08 -3.90 5.39
C LEU A 50 14.91 -4.63 6.73
N ASN A 51 13.66 -4.94 7.11
CA ASN A 51 13.38 -5.70 8.32
C ASN A 51 13.85 -7.17 8.27
N SER A 52 14.04 -7.73 7.07
CA SER A 52 14.47 -9.11 6.88
C SER A 52 15.99 -9.25 6.82
N ASN A 53 16.69 -8.20 6.37
CA ASN A 53 18.12 -8.24 6.08
C ASN A 53 18.98 -7.60 7.17
N TYR A 54 18.37 -6.79 8.05
CA TYR A 54 19.05 -6.04 9.10
C TYR A 54 18.46 -6.36 10.47
N ILE A 55 19.26 -6.13 11.51
CA ILE A 55 18.88 -6.41 12.90
C ILE A 55 18.05 -5.23 13.44
N PRO A 56 16.77 -5.43 13.80
CA PRO A 56 15.93 -4.35 14.31
C PRO A 56 16.10 -4.16 15.81
N TYR A 57 16.37 -2.93 16.23
CA TYR A 57 16.30 -2.47 17.61
C TYR A 57 15.06 -1.59 17.79
N LEU A 58 14.19 -1.95 18.74
CA LEU A 58 12.93 -1.25 19.00
C LEU A 58 13.07 -0.35 20.23
N ASN A 59 12.71 0.93 20.08
CA ASN A 59 12.66 1.88 21.19
C ASN A 59 11.55 2.90 20.97
N ASN A 60 10.54 2.97 21.85
CA ASN A 60 9.49 3.99 21.85
C ASN A 60 8.88 4.31 20.46
N GLY A 61 8.44 3.28 19.72
CA GLY A 61 7.83 3.46 18.39
C GLY A 61 8.84 3.74 17.26
N MET A 62 10.14 3.77 17.58
CA MET A 62 11.26 3.80 16.64
C MET A 62 11.82 2.40 16.40
N ILE A 63 12.11 2.08 15.16
CA ILE A 63 12.83 0.90 14.69
C ILE A 63 14.16 1.40 14.13
N SER A 64 15.27 1.08 14.79
CA SER A 64 16.61 1.31 14.26
C SER A 64 17.14 0.01 13.66
N LEU A 65 17.62 0.04 12.43
CA LEU A 65 18.13 -1.14 11.73
C LEU A 65 19.65 -1.07 11.66
N THR A 66 20.32 -2.12 12.14
CA THR A 66 21.78 -2.25 12.18
C THR A 66 22.25 -3.51 11.44
N SER A 67 23.56 -3.61 11.21
CA SER A 67 24.20 -4.77 10.58
C SER A 67 25.27 -5.37 11.49
N SER A 68 25.51 -6.68 11.42
CA SER A 68 26.66 -7.35 12.05
C SER A 68 27.95 -7.20 11.23
N GLU A 69 27.84 -6.76 9.98
CA GLU A 69 28.94 -6.57 9.04
C GLU A 69 29.08 -5.11 8.60
N ASN A 70 30.22 -4.78 8.01
CA ASN A 70 30.41 -3.48 7.35
C ASN A 70 29.47 -3.34 6.15
N VAL A 71 28.70 -2.26 6.12
CA VAL A 71 27.76 -1.99 5.01
C VAL A 71 28.16 -0.72 4.28
N ARG A 72 28.25 -0.80 2.96
CA ARG A 72 28.44 0.38 2.11
C ARG A 72 27.10 0.96 1.72
N CYS A 73 26.86 2.22 2.06
CA CYS A 73 25.69 2.96 1.64
C CYS A 73 26.07 4.36 1.18
N LYS A 74 25.55 4.81 0.03
CA LYS A 74 25.87 6.11 -0.59
C LYS A 74 27.37 6.44 -0.60
N HIS A 75 28.18 5.49 -1.05
CA HIS A 75 29.65 5.58 -1.10
C HIS A 75 30.38 5.64 0.25
N GLN A 76 29.67 5.69 1.36
CA GLN A 76 30.23 5.63 2.71
C GLN A 76 30.14 4.21 3.30
N SER A 77 31.11 3.81 4.11
CA SER A 77 31.10 2.54 4.83
C SER A 77 30.67 2.77 6.28
N TYR A 78 29.82 1.90 6.79
CA TYR A 78 29.33 1.91 8.18
C TYR A 78 29.81 0.66 8.88
N SER A 79 30.31 0.83 10.11
CA SER A 79 30.75 -0.26 10.97
C SER A 79 29.57 -1.13 11.47
N PRO A 80 29.84 -2.37 11.90
CA PRO A 80 28.85 -3.20 12.59
C PRO A 80 28.21 -2.46 13.78
N GLY A 81 26.93 -2.73 14.01
CA GLY A 81 26.15 -2.14 15.11
C GLY A 81 25.73 -0.69 14.88
N THR A 82 26.26 0.02 13.88
CA THR A 82 25.84 1.38 13.57
C THR A 82 24.44 1.40 12.95
N PRO A 83 23.53 2.31 13.37
CA PRO A 83 22.23 2.48 12.73
C PRO A 83 22.36 2.89 11.25
N LEU A 84 21.81 2.08 10.35
CA LEU A 84 21.82 2.31 8.91
C LEU A 84 20.55 2.99 8.40
N SER A 85 19.44 2.72 9.07
CA SER A 85 18.15 3.35 8.77
C SER A 85 17.29 3.36 10.02
N LYS A 86 16.37 4.31 10.09
CA LYS A 86 15.42 4.43 11.20
C LYS A 86 14.01 4.55 10.62
N LEU A 87 13.04 3.98 11.32
CA LEU A 87 11.62 4.13 11.05
C LEU A 87 10.96 4.56 12.35
N HIS A 88 10.15 5.61 12.33
CA HIS A 88 9.44 6.06 13.52
C HIS A 88 7.97 6.20 13.19
N PHE A 89 7.12 5.64 14.05
CA PHE A 89 5.69 5.79 13.96
C PHE A 89 5.17 6.47 15.21
N SER A 90 4.37 7.51 15.00
CA SER A 90 3.61 8.16 16.06
C SER A 90 2.16 8.33 15.65
N SER A 91 1.28 8.27 16.64
CA SER A 91 -0.15 8.51 16.46
C SER A 91 -0.67 9.42 17.55
N ARG A 92 -1.54 10.37 17.18
CA ARG A 92 -2.19 11.28 18.11
C ARG A 92 -3.67 11.39 17.79
N LEU A 93 -4.52 11.11 18.77
CA LEU A 93 -5.94 11.38 18.70
C LEU A 93 -6.22 12.78 19.28
N LYS A 94 -6.89 13.64 18.51
CA LYS A 94 -7.32 14.98 18.91
C LYS A 94 -8.80 15.16 18.55
N GLY A 95 -9.68 14.95 19.54
CA GLY A 95 -11.12 14.96 19.32
C GLY A 95 -11.55 13.88 18.32
N LYS A 96 -12.22 14.28 17.24
CA LYS A 96 -12.68 13.40 16.15
C LYS A 96 -11.66 13.21 15.02
N SER A 97 -10.38 13.52 15.28
CA SER A 97 -9.30 13.44 14.29
C SER A 97 -8.13 12.60 14.83
N LEU A 98 -7.73 11.59 14.08
CA LEU A 98 -6.56 10.76 14.35
C LEU A 98 -5.48 11.10 13.33
N ILE A 99 -4.31 11.49 13.81
CA ILE A 99 -3.13 11.80 13.00
C ILE A 99 -2.10 10.70 13.23
N GLU A 100 -1.64 10.08 12.14
CA GLU A 100 -0.63 9.03 12.15
C GLU A 100 0.54 9.44 11.27
N THR A 101 1.72 9.59 11.86
CA THR A 101 2.93 10.02 11.16
C THR A 101 3.94 8.89 11.16
N ALA A 102 4.42 8.55 9.98
CA ALA A 102 5.58 7.69 9.79
C ALA A 102 6.73 8.49 9.19
N THR A 103 7.89 8.46 9.83
CA THR A 103 9.10 9.10 9.32
C THR A 103 10.15 8.03 9.06
N TYR A 104 10.81 8.14 7.92
CA TYR A 104 11.79 7.18 7.45
C TYR A 104 13.11 7.88 7.18
N TRP A 105 14.16 7.41 7.84
CA TRP A 105 15.52 7.89 7.65
C TRP A 105 16.33 6.85 6.90
N GLY A 106 17.00 7.31 5.86
CA GLY A 106 17.96 6.49 5.12
C GLY A 106 19.32 6.45 5.82
N CYS A 107 20.33 6.08 5.05
CA CYS A 107 21.72 6.19 5.48
C CYS A 107 22.08 7.65 5.78
N ASN A 108 23.04 7.87 6.68
CA ASN A 108 23.43 9.19 7.22
C ASN A 108 22.39 9.90 8.08
N GLU A 109 21.39 9.17 8.59
CA GLU A 109 20.32 9.76 9.41
C GLU A 109 19.56 10.90 8.71
N ALA A 110 19.64 10.98 7.38
CA ALA A 110 18.88 11.93 6.60
C ALA A 110 17.43 11.43 6.50
N ILE A 111 16.48 12.31 6.82
CA ILE A 111 15.06 12.04 6.52
C ILE A 111 14.97 11.80 5.02
N ASN A 112 14.31 10.72 4.63
CA ASN A 112 14.09 10.43 3.22
C ASN A 112 12.64 10.68 2.84
N LEU A 113 11.73 10.12 3.64
CA LEU A 113 10.30 10.22 3.42
C LEU A 113 9.57 10.43 4.75
N ARG A 114 8.45 11.17 4.67
CA ARG A 114 7.45 11.23 5.73
C ARG A 114 6.09 10.91 5.14
N GLU A 115 5.37 10.00 5.80
CA GLU A 115 3.97 9.72 5.49
C GLU A 115 3.08 10.25 6.60
N VAL A 116 2.03 10.98 6.25
CA VAL A 116 1.02 11.47 7.19
C VAL A 116 -0.35 10.94 6.79
N VAL A 117 -1.08 10.36 7.74
CA VAL A 117 -2.51 10.02 7.58
C VAL A 117 -3.31 10.81 8.60
N ILE A 118 -4.31 11.53 8.14
CA ILE A 118 -5.28 12.23 8.98
C ILE A 118 -6.65 11.62 8.72
N THR A 119 -7.19 10.90 9.70
CA THR A 119 -8.51 10.28 9.61
C THR A 119 -9.48 11.06 10.49
N ASN A 120 -10.63 11.46 9.95
CA ASN A 120 -11.69 12.14 10.71
C ASN A 120 -12.93 11.24 10.81
N GLY A 121 -13.50 11.13 12.00
CA GLY A 121 -14.63 10.24 12.26
C GLY A 121 -14.87 9.97 13.74
N GLU A 122 -15.54 8.86 14.01
CA GLU A 122 -15.84 8.36 15.36
C GLU A 122 -15.10 7.03 15.59
N ASN A 123 -14.89 6.66 16.85
CA ASN A 123 -14.25 5.38 17.24
C ASN A 123 -12.90 5.10 16.55
N LEU A 124 -12.12 6.14 16.29
CA LEU A 124 -10.87 6.04 15.55
C LEU A 124 -9.80 5.28 16.35
N LYS A 125 -9.10 4.37 15.68
CA LYS A 125 -7.98 3.61 16.24
C LYS A 125 -6.78 3.71 15.32
N PRO A 126 -5.55 3.89 15.85
CA PRO A 126 -4.34 3.83 15.05
C PRO A 126 -4.13 2.44 14.46
N ILE A 127 -3.38 2.37 13.36
CA ILE A 127 -2.93 1.10 12.81
C ILE A 127 -2.09 0.36 13.86
N PRO A 128 -2.23 -0.97 13.96
CA PRO A 128 -1.36 -1.76 14.82
C PRO A 128 0.10 -1.59 14.43
N PHE A 129 0.99 -1.47 15.41
CA PHE A 129 2.43 -1.28 15.18
C PHE A 129 3.03 -2.38 14.29
N GLN A 130 2.55 -3.63 14.41
CA GLN A 130 2.99 -4.73 13.55
C GLN A 130 2.63 -4.54 12.07
N GLN A 131 1.49 -3.92 11.77
CA GLN A 131 1.12 -3.57 10.40
C GLN A 131 2.02 -2.45 9.86
N PHE A 132 2.29 -1.44 10.69
CA PHE A 132 3.25 -0.38 10.36
C PHE A 132 4.65 -0.95 10.06
N LYS A 133 5.16 -1.83 10.94
CA LYS A 133 6.47 -2.48 10.78
C LYS A 133 6.58 -3.20 9.43
N ASN A 134 5.52 -3.83 8.97
CA ASN A 134 5.47 -4.55 7.69
C ASN A 134 5.15 -3.63 6.48
N GLY A 135 5.08 -2.31 6.68
CA GLY A 135 4.73 -1.34 5.64
C GLY A 135 3.28 -1.40 5.15
N VAL A 136 2.44 -2.20 5.80
CA VAL A 136 1.03 -2.40 5.42
C VAL A 136 0.22 -1.19 5.85
N ARG A 137 -0.50 -0.58 4.90
CA ARG A 137 -1.37 0.57 5.16
C ARG A 137 -2.57 0.52 4.23
N LYS A 138 -3.77 0.30 4.81
CA LYS A 138 -5.04 0.41 4.08
C LYS A 138 -5.56 1.83 4.19
N LEU A 139 -5.81 2.47 3.06
CA LEU A 139 -6.22 3.87 3.00
C LEU A 139 -7.69 4.02 2.62
N ASP A 140 -8.32 3.04 1.96
CA ASP A 140 -9.77 3.13 1.72
C ASP A 140 -10.59 3.18 3.02
N ILE A 141 -11.73 3.87 2.95
CA ILE A 141 -12.67 4.05 4.06
C ILE A 141 -13.74 2.96 4.01
N GLN A 142 -13.51 1.89 4.77
CA GLN A 142 -14.49 0.80 4.92
C GLN A 142 -15.46 1.05 6.07
N SER A 143 -14.98 1.59 7.19
CA SER A 143 -15.83 1.86 8.38
C SER A 143 -16.92 2.91 8.07
N PRO A 144 -18.16 2.73 8.58
CA PRO A 144 -19.19 3.76 8.53
C PRO A 144 -18.87 4.98 9.44
N ASP A 145 -18.02 4.79 10.46
CA ASP A 145 -17.70 5.82 11.45
C ASP A 145 -16.71 6.88 10.91
N ILE A 146 -16.03 6.58 9.81
CA ILE A 146 -15.02 7.44 9.20
C ILE A 146 -15.68 8.29 8.10
N LYS A 147 -15.50 9.61 8.20
CA LYS A 147 -16.06 10.61 7.28
C LYS A 147 -15.05 11.08 6.23
N SER A 148 -13.79 11.22 6.62
CA SER A 148 -12.74 11.57 5.67
C SER A 148 -11.39 10.99 6.07
N ARG A 149 -10.53 10.85 5.08
CA ARG A 149 -9.14 10.47 5.27
C ARG A 149 -8.26 11.23 4.29
N TYR A 150 -7.24 11.90 4.82
CA TYR A 150 -6.16 12.49 4.05
C TYR A 150 -4.92 11.65 4.26
N TYR A 151 -4.20 11.37 3.17
CA TYR A 151 -2.91 10.72 3.17
C TYR A 151 -1.94 11.53 2.33
N GLN A 152 -0.71 11.68 2.81
CA GLN A 152 0.35 12.42 2.13
C GLN A 152 1.69 11.74 2.30
N ILE A 153 2.51 11.78 1.25
CA ILE A 153 3.94 11.47 1.28
C ILE A 153 4.70 12.76 0.97
N THR A 154 5.69 13.11 1.80
CA THR A 154 6.60 14.24 1.56
C THR A 154 8.06 13.79 1.60
N ASN A 155 8.94 14.56 0.96
CA ASN A 155 10.40 14.38 1.05
C ASN A 155 11.00 15.07 2.29
N GLU A 156 12.33 15.13 2.35
CA GLU A 156 13.11 15.77 3.41
C GLU A 156 12.88 17.29 3.52
N GLN A 157 12.55 17.96 2.40
CA GLN A 157 12.18 19.39 2.36
C GLN A 157 10.71 19.67 2.69
N ASN A 158 9.91 18.63 3.04
CA ASN A 158 8.45 18.69 3.19
C ASN A 158 7.69 19.06 1.89
N GLU A 159 8.30 18.84 0.73
CA GLU A 159 7.60 18.96 -0.55
C GLU A 159 6.63 17.78 -0.71
N GLU A 160 5.39 18.05 -1.10
CA GLU A 160 4.42 17.00 -1.38
C GLU A 160 4.86 16.20 -2.60
N LEU A 161 5.00 14.90 -2.40
CA LEU A 161 5.27 13.96 -3.48
C LEU A 161 3.98 13.35 -4.01
N PHE A 162 3.11 12.94 -3.09
CA PHE A 162 1.83 12.32 -3.39
C PHE A 162 0.83 12.66 -2.29
N SER A 163 -0.43 12.86 -2.66
CA SER A 163 -1.52 12.92 -1.70
C SER A 163 -2.80 12.26 -2.20
N LEU A 164 -3.58 11.77 -1.24
CA LEU A 164 -4.90 11.19 -1.42
C LEU A 164 -5.84 11.83 -0.41
N TYR A 165 -6.95 12.38 -0.89
CA TYR A 165 -8.03 12.85 -0.03
C TYR A 165 -9.31 12.08 -0.34
N ILE A 166 -9.87 11.42 0.68
CA ILE A 166 -11.13 10.69 0.60
C ILE A 166 -12.17 11.39 1.46
N LEU A 167 -13.34 11.65 0.90
CA LEU A 167 -14.53 12.10 1.59
C LEU A 167 -15.65 11.07 1.43
N LYS A 168 -16.32 10.71 2.52
CA LYS A 168 -17.43 9.76 2.54
C LYS A 168 -18.62 10.36 3.27
N ASN A 169 -19.80 10.19 2.69
CA ASN A 169 -21.07 10.39 3.35
C ASN A 169 -21.97 9.15 3.12
N LYS A 170 -23.25 9.22 3.49
CA LYS A 170 -24.17 8.08 3.38
C LYS A 170 -24.46 7.64 1.93
N LEU A 171 -24.41 8.58 0.99
CA LEU A 171 -24.82 8.39 -0.40
C LEU A 171 -23.66 8.44 -1.39
N SER A 172 -22.47 8.86 -0.97
CA SER A 172 -21.31 8.91 -1.85
C SER A 172 -19.97 8.77 -1.14
N LYS A 173 -18.97 8.37 -1.92
CA LYS A 173 -17.55 8.35 -1.56
C LYS A 173 -16.77 8.97 -2.71
N SER A 174 -15.97 10.00 -2.43
CA SER A 174 -15.09 10.63 -3.40
C SER A 174 -13.65 10.49 -2.95
N ALA A 175 -12.74 10.19 -3.87
CA ALA A 175 -11.31 10.15 -3.65
C ALA A 175 -10.59 10.98 -4.70
N GLU A 176 -9.69 11.87 -4.27
CA GLU A 176 -8.87 12.72 -5.13
C GLU A 176 -7.40 12.39 -4.91
N PHE A 177 -6.69 12.17 -6.02
CA PHE A 177 -5.27 11.80 -6.04
C PHE A 177 -4.46 12.94 -6.66
N LYS A 178 -3.37 13.32 -5.99
CA LYS A 178 -2.42 14.33 -6.45
C LYS A 178 -1.00 13.80 -6.44
N VAL A 179 -0.20 14.30 -7.38
CA VAL A 179 1.25 14.15 -7.39
C VAL A 179 1.85 15.55 -7.52
N ALA A 180 2.80 15.88 -6.65
CA ALA A 180 3.39 17.21 -6.56
C ALA A 180 2.33 18.34 -6.55
N GLY A 181 1.24 18.16 -5.79
CA GLY A 181 0.13 19.11 -5.69
C GLY A 181 -0.81 19.18 -6.89
N GLN A 182 -0.48 18.55 -8.04
CA GLN A 182 -1.37 18.52 -9.21
C GLN A 182 -2.31 17.32 -9.14
N LYS A 183 -3.61 17.58 -9.33
CA LYS A 183 -4.64 16.54 -9.43
C LYS A 183 -4.53 15.84 -10.77
N PHE A 184 -4.44 14.51 -10.75
CA PHE A 184 -4.33 13.69 -11.97
C PHE A 184 -5.40 12.60 -12.06
N TYR A 185 -6.08 12.29 -10.95
CA TYR A 185 -7.07 11.23 -10.91
C TYR A 185 -8.10 11.42 -9.78
N THR A 186 -9.36 11.08 -10.06
CA THR A 186 -10.42 11.02 -9.03
C THR A 186 -11.29 9.79 -9.20
N ILE A 187 -11.80 9.26 -8.09
CA ILE A 187 -12.78 8.19 -8.04
C ILE A 187 -14.02 8.72 -7.32
N ASN A 188 -15.18 8.67 -7.96
CA ASN A 188 -16.46 9.06 -7.36
C ASN A 188 -17.41 7.87 -7.35
N THR A 189 -17.82 7.45 -6.16
CA THR A 189 -18.82 6.41 -5.94
C THR A 189 -20.11 7.04 -5.46
N ASN A 190 -21.23 6.74 -6.11
CA ASN A 190 -22.57 7.11 -5.66
C ASN A 190 -23.36 5.83 -5.33
N TYR A 191 -23.93 5.80 -4.14
CA TYR A 191 -24.73 4.69 -3.61
C TYR A 191 -26.21 5.02 -3.78
N LEU A 192 -26.91 4.25 -4.59
CA LEU A 192 -28.35 4.33 -4.81
C LEU A 192 -29.01 3.03 -4.31
N PRO A 193 -30.33 3.02 -4.01
CA PRO A 193 -30.98 1.86 -3.38
C PRO A 193 -30.80 0.53 -4.11
N ASN A 194 -30.73 0.57 -5.45
CA ASN A 194 -30.64 -0.61 -6.33
C ASN A 194 -29.42 -0.60 -7.25
N GLN A 195 -28.52 0.38 -7.10
CA GLN A 195 -27.30 0.45 -7.91
C GLN A 195 -26.17 1.21 -7.23
N THR A 196 -24.93 0.89 -7.61
CA THR A 196 -23.74 1.67 -7.24
C THR A 196 -23.08 2.15 -8.52
N ASN A 197 -22.89 3.47 -8.62
CA ASN A 197 -22.23 4.08 -9.76
C ASN A 197 -20.82 4.48 -9.35
N LEU A 198 -19.82 4.06 -10.12
CA LEU A 198 -18.44 4.41 -9.92
C LEU A 198 -17.91 5.13 -11.15
N THR A 199 -17.41 6.34 -10.98
CA THR A 199 -16.81 7.15 -12.05
C THR A 199 -15.35 7.37 -11.75
N TYR A 200 -14.52 7.06 -12.74
CA TYR A 200 -13.10 7.34 -12.76
C TYR A 200 -12.87 8.54 -13.66
N THR A 201 -12.22 9.58 -13.17
CA THR A 201 -11.88 10.77 -13.97
C THR A 201 -10.37 10.97 -13.98
N PHE A 202 -9.81 11.13 -15.17
CA PHE A 202 -8.39 11.34 -15.42
C PHE A 202 -8.16 12.78 -15.85
N PHE A 203 -7.05 13.36 -15.39
CA PHE A 203 -6.65 14.72 -15.71
C PHE A 203 -5.27 14.68 -16.34
N GLY A 204 -5.05 15.48 -17.38
CA GLY A 204 -3.71 15.73 -17.92
C GLY A 204 -2.82 16.41 -16.88
N HIS A 205 -1.51 16.22 -17.00
CA HIS A 205 -0.51 16.75 -16.07
C HIS A 205 0.83 17.00 -16.76
N THR A 206 1.63 17.90 -16.18
CA THR A 206 3.03 18.09 -16.54
C THR A 206 3.83 18.24 -15.26
N LEU A 207 4.59 17.20 -14.95
CA LEU A 207 5.29 17.05 -13.69
C LEU A 207 6.78 16.99 -13.93
N THR A 208 7.54 17.70 -13.10
CA THR A 208 8.99 17.64 -13.03
C THR A 208 9.39 17.51 -11.57
N TYR A 209 10.27 16.56 -11.27
CA TYR A 209 10.79 16.31 -9.93
C TYR A 209 12.29 16.09 -9.98
N SER A 210 13.05 16.77 -9.14
CA SER A 210 14.51 16.67 -9.11
C SER A 210 14.98 16.27 -7.72
N VAL A 211 15.80 15.21 -7.65
CA VAL A 211 16.41 14.75 -6.39
C VAL A 211 17.80 14.20 -6.67
N GLY A 212 18.79 14.56 -5.84
CA GLY A 212 20.16 14.04 -5.95
C GLY A 212 20.80 14.25 -7.34
N GLY A 213 20.58 15.41 -7.96
CA GLY A 213 21.10 15.73 -9.30
C GLY A 213 20.39 15.03 -10.47
N SER A 214 19.37 14.22 -10.20
CA SER A 214 18.58 13.53 -11.22
C SER A 214 17.19 14.15 -11.35
N THR A 215 16.80 14.51 -12.57
CA THR A 215 15.44 14.97 -12.86
C THR A 215 14.59 13.83 -13.40
N TRP A 216 13.33 13.80 -12.99
CA TRP A 216 12.26 12.96 -13.52
C TRP A 216 11.19 13.87 -14.10
N LYS A 217 10.61 13.47 -15.23
CA LYS A 217 9.50 14.19 -15.87
C LYS A 217 8.41 13.21 -16.28
N SER A 218 7.16 13.61 -16.11
CA SER A 218 6.00 12.90 -16.63
C SER A 218 5.03 13.90 -17.22
N VAL A 219 4.65 13.66 -18.46
CA VAL A 219 3.72 14.50 -19.20
C VAL A 219 2.58 13.62 -19.68
N ASN A 220 1.37 14.09 -19.44
CA ASN A 220 0.15 13.53 -20.00
C ASN A 220 -0.69 14.70 -20.54
N GLU A 221 -0.72 14.85 -21.86
CA GLU A 221 -1.39 15.97 -22.53
C GLU A 221 -2.87 15.69 -22.83
N TYR A 222 -3.38 14.50 -22.47
CA TYR A 222 -4.80 14.22 -22.64
C TYR A 222 -5.65 15.18 -21.81
N GLY A 223 -6.73 15.69 -22.42
CA GLY A 223 -7.74 16.46 -21.71
C GLY A 223 -8.43 15.64 -20.61
N VAL A 224 -9.32 16.26 -19.86
CA VAL A 224 -10.08 15.56 -18.82
C VAL A 224 -11.06 14.58 -19.47
N TRP A 225 -11.01 13.31 -19.07
CA TRP A 225 -11.95 12.29 -19.52
C TRP A 225 -12.28 11.32 -18.39
N SER A 226 -13.37 10.57 -18.56
CA SER A 226 -13.86 9.67 -17.51
C SER A 226 -14.40 8.37 -18.08
N ILE A 227 -14.36 7.31 -17.28
CA ILE A 227 -15.06 6.05 -17.55
C ILE A 227 -15.92 5.70 -16.34
N GLN A 228 -16.96 4.89 -16.56
CA GLN A 228 -17.94 4.61 -15.52
C GLN A 228 -18.27 3.12 -15.44
N VAL A 229 -18.53 2.66 -14.23
CA VAL A 229 -19.10 1.35 -13.90
C VAL A 229 -20.42 1.56 -13.20
N VAL A 230 -21.45 0.81 -13.59
CA VAL A 230 -22.76 0.80 -12.93
C VAL A 230 -23.05 -0.63 -12.51
N ALA A 231 -22.98 -0.90 -11.20
CA ALA A 231 -23.36 -2.18 -10.62
C ALA A 231 -24.83 -2.14 -10.20
N LYS A 232 -25.65 -3.09 -10.65
CA LYS A 232 -27.10 -3.18 -10.34
C LYS A 232 -27.38 -4.47 -9.57
N ARG A 233 -28.39 -4.47 -8.70
CA ARG A 233 -28.66 -5.62 -7.80
C ARG A 233 -28.98 -6.92 -8.57
N ASP A 234 -29.74 -6.80 -9.66
CA ASP A 234 -30.33 -7.94 -10.38
C ASP A 234 -29.86 -8.03 -11.84
N ARG A 235 -28.70 -7.42 -12.17
CA ARG A 235 -28.15 -7.40 -13.53
C ARG A 235 -26.63 -7.42 -13.50
N GLU A 236 -26.06 -7.86 -14.61
CA GLU A 236 -24.62 -7.73 -14.85
C GLU A 236 -24.17 -6.27 -14.79
N PRO A 237 -22.94 -6.00 -14.31
CA PRO A 237 -22.38 -4.66 -14.30
C PRO A 237 -22.27 -4.08 -15.70
N GLU A 238 -22.61 -2.80 -15.84
CA GLU A 238 -22.49 -2.06 -17.08
C GLU A 238 -21.23 -1.18 -17.03
N TYR A 239 -20.46 -1.17 -18.13
CA TYR A 239 -19.22 -0.40 -18.25
C TYR A 239 -19.37 0.61 -19.37
N PHE A 240 -18.91 1.84 -19.14
CA PHE A 240 -19.07 2.93 -20.08
C PHE A 240 -17.73 3.58 -20.43
N ASP A 241 -17.56 3.88 -21.71
CA ASP A 241 -16.43 4.64 -22.24
C ASP A 241 -16.58 6.17 -21.97
N PRO A 242 -15.61 7.01 -22.39
CA PRO A 242 -15.71 8.46 -22.23
C PRO A 242 -16.88 9.14 -22.95
N GLY A 243 -17.39 8.53 -24.02
CA GLY A 243 -18.58 8.96 -24.74
C GLY A 243 -19.90 8.46 -24.12
N ARG A 244 -19.84 7.74 -22.98
CA ARG A 244 -20.97 7.04 -22.35
C ARG A 244 -21.57 5.92 -23.20
N ASN A 245 -20.80 5.34 -24.11
CA ASN A 245 -21.21 4.13 -24.81
C ASN A 245 -20.96 2.90 -23.94
N LEU A 246 -21.88 1.94 -23.97
CA LEU A 246 -21.71 0.65 -23.31
C LEU A 246 -20.54 -0.11 -23.96
N ILE A 247 -19.62 -0.61 -23.14
CA ILE A 247 -18.44 -1.35 -23.56
C ILE A 247 -18.25 -2.64 -22.75
N SER A 248 -17.40 -3.54 -23.23
CA SER A 248 -17.02 -4.74 -22.49
C SER A 248 -16.07 -4.40 -21.33
N LEU A 249 -16.02 -5.28 -20.31
CA LEU A 249 -15.05 -5.19 -19.21
C LEU A 249 -13.61 -5.09 -19.71
N LYS A 250 -13.24 -5.88 -20.73
CA LYS A 250 -11.90 -5.85 -21.32
C LYS A 250 -11.56 -4.45 -21.85
N ARG A 251 -12.46 -3.86 -22.65
CA ARG A 251 -12.25 -2.51 -23.20
C ARG A 251 -12.24 -1.45 -22.10
N PHE A 252 -13.03 -1.64 -21.05
CA PHE A 252 -12.99 -0.78 -19.87
C PHE A 252 -11.63 -0.85 -19.15
N GLN A 253 -11.07 -2.05 -18.97
CA GLN A 253 -9.75 -2.26 -18.41
C GLN A 253 -8.64 -1.67 -19.30
N ASP A 254 -8.79 -1.73 -20.62
CA ASP A 254 -7.87 -1.08 -21.56
C ASP A 254 -7.87 0.45 -21.38
N TYR A 255 -9.05 1.09 -21.35
CA TYR A 255 -9.17 2.52 -21.04
C TYR A 255 -8.56 2.84 -19.67
N PHE A 256 -8.94 2.09 -18.64
CA PHE A 256 -8.40 2.29 -17.30
C PHE A 256 -6.87 2.17 -17.28
N GLY A 257 -6.30 1.21 -18.01
CA GLY A 257 -4.86 1.01 -18.14
C GLY A 257 -4.14 2.18 -18.82
N TRP A 258 -4.76 2.78 -19.84
CA TRP A 258 -4.25 4.01 -20.47
C TRP A 258 -4.32 5.22 -19.54
N GLY A 259 -5.42 5.37 -18.79
CA GLY A 259 -5.60 6.48 -17.85
C GLY A 259 -4.81 6.37 -16.55
N THR A 260 -4.55 5.15 -16.08
CA THR A 260 -3.81 4.89 -14.84
C THR A 260 -2.49 4.17 -15.07
N ALA A 261 -2.47 2.93 -15.53
CA ALA A 261 -1.34 2.02 -15.34
C ALA A 261 -0.05 2.45 -16.04
N GLN A 262 -0.13 3.08 -17.22
CA GLN A 262 1.07 3.61 -17.87
C GLN A 262 1.53 4.94 -17.23
N PRO A 263 0.67 5.96 -17.05
CA PRO A 263 1.05 7.16 -16.33
C PRO A 263 1.48 6.89 -14.90
N SER A 264 0.69 6.15 -14.10
CA SER A 264 0.90 5.90 -12.67
C SER A 264 2.17 5.10 -12.35
N ARG A 265 2.59 4.17 -13.21
CA ARG A 265 3.91 3.51 -13.06
C ARG A 265 5.05 4.50 -13.24
N SER A 266 4.96 5.35 -14.27
CA SER A 266 5.91 6.45 -14.48
C SER A 266 5.86 7.43 -13.30
N LEU A 267 4.65 7.80 -12.82
CA LEU A 267 4.45 8.64 -11.64
C LEU A 267 5.03 8.01 -10.38
N ALA A 268 4.96 6.70 -10.19
CA ALA A 268 5.51 6.04 -9.01
C ALA A 268 7.04 5.88 -9.04
N ASP A 269 7.70 6.09 -10.18
CA ASP A 269 9.15 5.89 -10.31
C ASP A 269 9.97 6.87 -9.46
N PHE A 270 9.46 8.07 -9.16
CA PHE A 270 10.18 8.97 -8.25
C PHE A 270 10.21 8.41 -6.80
N ILE A 271 9.19 7.68 -6.34
CA ILE A 271 9.23 7.00 -5.03
C ILE A 271 10.32 5.93 -5.03
N LYS A 272 10.52 5.23 -6.15
CA LYS A 272 11.64 4.28 -6.29
C LYS A 272 13.00 4.97 -6.16
N LYS A 273 13.15 6.23 -6.60
CA LYS A 273 14.38 6.99 -6.38
C LYS A 273 14.65 7.21 -4.89
N HIS A 274 13.63 7.44 -4.08
CA HIS A 274 13.82 7.50 -2.62
C HIS A 274 14.30 6.18 -2.03
N ASN A 275 14.02 5.03 -2.64
CA ASN A 275 14.52 3.75 -2.13
C ASN A 275 16.05 3.64 -2.17
N THR A 276 16.76 4.43 -2.98
CA THR A 276 18.22 4.45 -3.05
C THR A 276 18.87 5.16 -1.86
N PHE A 277 18.08 5.84 -1.02
CA PHE A 277 18.57 6.48 0.20
C PHE A 277 18.73 5.49 1.35
N PHE A 278 18.08 4.33 1.27
CA PHE A 278 18.21 3.24 2.23
C PHE A 278 19.40 2.34 1.88
N PRO A 279 19.94 1.58 2.87
CA PRO A 279 21.00 0.63 2.59
C PRO A 279 20.50 -0.41 1.59
N LYS A 280 21.42 -0.95 0.77
CA LYS A 280 21.08 -1.98 -0.21
C LYS A 280 20.47 -3.19 0.51
N THR A 281 19.41 -3.71 -0.09
CA THR A 281 18.72 -4.93 0.36
C THR A 281 18.94 -6.09 -0.60
N GLU A 282 19.79 -5.88 -1.61
CA GLU A 282 20.49 -6.97 -2.28
C GLU A 282 21.26 -7.72 -1.18
N PHE A 283 20.69 -8.82 -0.68
CA PHE A 283 21.55 -9.94 -0.33
C PHE A 283 22.52 -10.09 -1.48
N THR A 284 23.81 -10.30 -1.24
CA THR A 284 24.80 -10.66 -2.26
C THR A 284 24.20 -11.73 -3.18
N SER A 285 23.59 -11.27 -4.27
CA SER A 285 22.65 -11.99 -5.08
C SER A 285 23.45 -12.59 -6.21
N VAL A 286 23.97 -13.79 -5.97
CA VAL A 286 24.22 -14.70 -7.07
C VAL A 286 22.85 -15.26 -7.47
N GLY A 287 22.20 -14.65 -8.48
CA GLY A 287 21.08 -15.24 -9.24
C GLY A 287 19.67 -15.18 -8.63
N GLY A 288 18.87 -14.16 -9.00
CA GLY A 288 17.48 -13.94 -8.55
C GLY A 288 16.41 -14.93 -9.03
N GLY A 289 16.77 -16.04 -9.69
CA GLY A 289 15.86 -17.16 -10.00
C GLY A 289 16.07 -18.37 -9.10
N ASP A 290 17.29 -18.57 -8.60
CA ASP A 290 17.70 -19.80 -7.93
C ASP A 290 17.26 -19.86 -6.47
N ASN A 291 17.07 -18.73 -5.79
CA ASN A 291 16.66 -18.71 -4.38
C ASN A 291 15.24 -19.25 -4.15
N LYS A 292 14.30 -18.95 -5.06
CA LYS A 292 12.93 -19.49 -4.97
C LYS A 292 12.93 -21.00 -5.25
N ARG A 293 13.79 -21.44 -6.18
CA ARG A 293 14.00 -22.86 -6.50
C ARG A 293 14.64 -23.59 -5.32
N ILE A 294 15.72 -23.07 -4.74
CA ILE A 294 16.39 -23.65 -3.56
C ILE A 294 15.44 -23.72 -2.37
N LEU A 295 14.65 -22.66 -2.13
CA LEU A 295 13.63 -22.69 -1.08
C LEU A 295 12.58 -23.80 -1.31
N THR A 296 12.12 -23.95 -2.55
CA THR A 296 11.16 -25.00 -2.92
C THR A 296 11.78 -26.40 -2.79
N GLU A 297 13.03 -26.57 -3.22
CA GLU A 297 13.77 -27.82 -3.09
C GLU A 297 13.99 -28.19 -1.60
N LEU A 298 14.35 -27.24 -0.74
CA LEU A 298 14.51 -27.44 0.70
C LEU A 298 13.18 -27.82 1.38
N GLN A 299 12.07 -27.20 0.99
CA GLN A 299 10.75 -27.56 1.48
C GLN A 299 10.36 -28.99 1.08
N GLN A 300 10.63 -29.40 -0.16
CA GLN A 300 10.37 -30.77 -0.63
C GLN A 300 11.24 -31.80 0.11
N ILE A 301 12.52 -31.49 0.33
CA ILE A 301 13.43 -32.34 1.13
C ILE A 301 12.91 -32.50 2.55
N PHE A 302 12.47 -31.40 3.18
CA PHE A 302 11.92 -31.42 4.53
C PHE A 302 10.64 -32.27 4.62
N THR A 303 9.73 -32.16 3.64
CA THR A 303 8.53 -33.00 3.57
C THR A 303 8.86 -34.48 3.40
N ARG A 304 9.83 -34.82 2.54
CA ARG A 304 10.30 -36.22 2.36
C ARG A 304 10.93 -36.78 3.63
N LEU A 305 11.71 -35.97 4.34
CA LEU A 305 12.31 -36.33 5.62
C LEU A 305 11.24 -36.59 6.69
N LEU A 306 10.25 -35.70 6.82
CA LEU A 306 9.15 -35.86 7.79
C LEU A 306 8.30 -37.11 7.51
N ASN A 307 8.07 -37.42 6.23
CA ASN A 307 7.23 -38.54 5.82
C ASN A 307 8.00 -39.87 5.72
N GLY A 308 9.32 -39.88 5.96
CA GLY A 308 10.15 -41.08 5.85
C GLY A 308 10.28 -41.65 4.44
N THR A 309 9.99 -40.86 3.40
CA THR A 309 10.00 -41.29 2.01
C THR A 309 11.26 -40.84 1.29
N GLU A 310 11.79 -41.68 0.39
CA GLU A 310 12.92 -41.34 -0.49
C GLU A 310 14.17 -40.82 0.25
N LEU A 311 14.49 -41.38 1.42
CA LEU A 311 15.59 -40.91 2.30
C LEU A 311 16.97 -40.89 1.61
N ASN A 312 17.20 -41.78 0.63
CA ASN A 312 18.42 -41.76 -0.18
C ASN A 312 18.51 -40.50 -1.06
N LEU A 313 17.40 -40.02 -1.61
CA LEU A 313 17.35 -38.76 -2.37
C LEU A 313 17.54 -37.55 -1.47
N VAL A 314 16.97 -37.59 -0.25
CA VAL A 314 17.21 -36.56 0.78
C VAL A 314 18.70 -36.47 1.11
N ARG A 315 19.36 -37.60 1.38
CA ARG A 315 20.79 -37.66 1.69
C ARG A 315 21.64 -37.10 0.54
N ASN A 316 21.41 -37.58 -0.68
CA ASN A 316 22.18 -37.14 -1.86
C ASN A 316 22.01 -35.64 -2.10
N LYS A 317 20.79 -35.12 -1.93
CA LYS A 317 20.52 -33.69 -2.16
C LYS A 317 21.14 -32.79 -1.10
N ILE A 318 21.17 -33.21 0.16
CA ILE A 318 21.90 -32.50 1.22
C ILE A 318 23.41 -32.51 0.93
N GLN A 319 23.96 -33.64 0.49
CA GLN A 319 25.38 -33.74 0.11
C GLN A 319 25.74 -32.84 -1.08
N GLU A 320 24.85 -32.71 -2.07
CA GLU A 320 25.01 -31.76 -3.19
C GLU A 320 25.10 -30.32 -2.69
N TYR A 321 24.24 -29.91 -1.74
CA TYR A 321 24.32 -28.56 -1.17
C TYR A 321 25.60 -28.34 -0.38
N ILE A 322 26.01 -29.30 0.47
CA ILE A 322 27.26 -29.22 1.22
C ILE A 322 28.45 -29.06 0.26
N LYS A 323 28.49 -29.86 -0.80
CA LYS A 323 29.54 -29.77 -1.83
C LYS A 323 29.51 -28.41 -2.54
N ALA A 324 28.35 -27.92 -2.95
CA ALA A 324 28.21 -26.62 -3.60
C ALA A 324 28.65 -25.46 -2.70
N ILE A 325 28.43 -25.56 -1.38
CA ILE A 325 28.91 -24.57 -0.40
C ILE A 325 30.43 -24.61 -0.29
N ASN A 326 31.01 -25.80 -0.14
CA ASN A 326 32.46 -25.99 -0.04
C ASN A 326 33.20 -25.52 -1.30
N GLU A 327 32.59 -25.70 -2.47
CA GLU A 327 33.13 -25.23 -3.76
C GLU A 327 32.87 -23.73 -4.01
N GLY A 328 32.23 -23.02 -3.08
CA GLY A 328 31.91 -21.59 -3.19
C GLY A 328 30.83 -21.25 -4.24
N LYS A 329 30.15 -22.27 -4.79
CA LYS A 329 29.06 -22.13 -5.76
C LYS A 329 27.75 -21.71 -5.11
N LEU A 330 27.55 -22.08 -3.84
CA LEU A 330 26.45 -21.64 -2.99
C LEU A 330 27.01 -20.89 -1.79
N LYS A 331 26.60 -19.65 -1.55
CA LYS A 331 26.98 -18.88 -0.37
C LYS A 331 25.81 -18.84 0.61
N ILE A 332 26.04 -19.29 1.84
CA ILE A 332 25.06 -19.21 2.93
C ILE A 332 25.62 -18.27 4.00
N SER A 333 24.85 -17.24 4.35
CA SER A 333 25.11 -16.40 5.52
C SER A 333 24.21 -16.88 6.66
N ASP A 334 24.79 -17.28 7.79
CA ASP A 334 24.01 -17.60 8.98
C ASP A 334 23.68 -16.32 9.74
N ASN A 335 22.44 -15.88 9.61
CA ASN A 335 21.93 -14.68 10.27
C ASN A 335 21.08 -15.02 11.50
N ARG A 336 21.09 -16.28 11.97
CA ARG A 336 20.40 -16.66 13.21
C ARG A 336 21.14 -16.07 14.41
N PRO A 337 20.45 -15.76 15.53
CA PRO A 337 21.12 -15.41 16.77
C PRO A 337 22.12 -16.51 17.14
N ARG A 338 23.33 -16.14 17.56
CA ARG A 338 24.28 -17.13 18.12
C ARG A 338 23.67 -17.67 19.42
N GLU A 339 23.53 -18.98 19.51
CA GLU A 339 23.09 -19.68 20.74
C GLU A 339 24.12 -19.56 21.86
#